data_AF-A0A389MFN3-F1
#
_entry.id   AF-A0A389MFN3-F1
#
_cell.length_a   1.000
_cell.length_b   1.000
_cell.length_c   1.000
_cell.angle_alpha   90.00
_cell.angle_beta   90.00
_cell.angle_gamma   90.00
#
_symmetry.space_group_name_H-M   'P 1'
#
loop_
_entity.id
_entity.type
_entity.pdbx_description
1 polymer ?
#
loop_
_entity_poly.entity_id
_entity_poly.type
_entity_poly.pdbx_seq_one_letter_code
_entity_poly.pdbx_strand_id
1 'polypeptide(L)'
;MAKKTRLPDTPQQAMLRQVTAELAKDIKTEADLSNILNQFVKMTVEAALGAEMEHHLGYAKSATEGRGSGNSRNGFSPKTLTSQYGELPIETPRDRNGDFDPIIVQKGQTRLTVSVVKSPR
;
A
#
# COMPACT_ATOMS: atom_id res chain seq x y z
N MET A 1 -28.21 23.87 -24.39
CA MET A 1 -26.99 23.13 -24.02
C MET A 1 -27.02 22.86 -22.52
N ALA A 2 -27.19 21.60 -22.10
CA ALA A 2 -27.22 21.26 -20.67
C ALA A 2 -25.80 21.38 -20.10
N LYS A 3 -25.59 22.32 -19.16
CA LYS A 3 -24.36 22.35 -18.37
C LYS A 3 -24.32 21.06 -17.55
N LYS A 4 -23.41 20.15 -17.87
CA LYS A 4 -23.19 18.92 -17.12
C LYS A 4 -22.62 19.30 -15.76
N THR A 5 -23.48 19.48 -14.77
CA THR A 5 -23.06 19.80 -13.39
C THR A 5 -22.26 18.61 -12.86
N ARG A 6 -20.94 18.78 -12.66
CA ARG A 6 -20.10 17.75 -12.04
C ARG A 6 -20.59 17.54 -10.61
N LEU A 7 -20.86 16.28 -10.24
CA LEU A 7 -21.10 15.94 -8.84
C LEU A 7 -19.90 16.38 -7.98
N PRO A 8 -20.13 16.82 -6.73
CA PRO A 8 -19.04 17.15 -5.82
C PRO A 8 -18.17 15.92 -5.57
N ASP A 9 -16.87 16.15 -5.45
CA ASP A 9 -15.92 15.09 -5.14
C ASP A 9 -16.22 14.48 -3.78
N THR A 10 -16.03 13.17 -3.63
CA THR A 10 -15.98 12.53 -2.32
C THR A 10 -14.77 13.04 -1.52
N PRO A 11 -14.76 12.95 -0.17
CA PRO A 11 -13.60 13.38 0.63
C PRO A 11 -12.27 12.75 0.17
N GLN A 12 -12.32 11.48 -0.24
CA GLN A 12 -11.17 10.74 -0.78
C GLN A 12 -10.72 11.31 -2.13
N GLN A 13 -11.66 11.62 -3.02
CA GLN A 13 -11.35 12.25 -4.31
C GLN A 13 -10.76 13.66 -4.16
N ALA A 14 -11.22 14.43 -3.16
CA ALA A 14 -10.67 15.74 -2.86
C ALA A 14 -9.20 15.66 -2.40
N MET A 15 -8.86 14.71 -1.53
CA MET A 15 -7.47 14.45 -1.12
C MET A 15 -6.61 13.98 -2.29
N LEU A 16 -7.11 13.02 -3.09
CA LEU A 16 -6.40 12.54 -4.28
C LEU A 16 -6.12 13.68 -5.26
N ARG A 17 -7.05 14.61 -5.45
CA ARG A 17 -6.82 15.79 -6.30
C ARG A 17 -5.64 16.63 -5.83
N GLN A 18 -5.51 16.88 -4.52
CA GLN A 18 -4.38 17.62 -3.97
C GLN A 18 -3.05 16.90 -4.23
N VAL A 19 -3.00 15.59 -3.95
CA VAL A 19 -1.81 14.77 -4.19
C VAL A 19 -1.45 14.74 -5.68
N THR A 20 -2.43 14.53 -6.56
CA THR A 20 -2.20 14.48 -8.02
C THR A 20 -1.72 15.81 -8.58
N ALA A 21 -2.21 16.95 -8.06
CA ALA A 21 -1.77 18.27 -8.49
C ALA A 21 -0.29 18.51 -8.17
N GLU A 22 0.20 17.99 -7.04
CA GLU A 22 1.61 18.07 -6.68
C GLU A 22 2.47 17.17 -7.56
N LEU A 23 2.08 15.89 -7.71
CA LEU A 23 2.80 14.92 -8.54
C LEU A 23 2.85 15.33 -10.02
N ALA A 24 1.80 15.97 -10.53
CA ALA A 24 1.73 16.38 -11.94
C ALA A 24 2.76 17.44 -12.33
N LYS A 25 3.35 18.18 -11.38
CA LYS A 25 4.37 19.19 -11.66
C LYS A 25 5.64 18.60 -12.25
N ASP A 26 5.96 17.37 -11.88
CA ASP A 26 7.23 16.71 -12.22
C ASP A 26 7.07 15.65 -13.33
N ILE A 27 5.85 15.36 -13.79
CA ILE A 27 5.57 14.37 -14.84
C ILE A 27 5.76 15.02 -16.22
N LYS A 28 6.73 14.52 -17.00
CA LYS A 28 7.02 15.00 -18.36
C LYS A 28 6.82 13.91 -19.41
N THR A 29 6.98 12.66 -19.03
CA THR A 29 6.90 11.49 -19.92
C THR A 29 6.00 10.40 -19.36
N GLU A 30 5.59 9.46 -20.21
CA GLU A 30 4.85 8.25 -19.80
C GLU A 30 5.67 7.37 -18.83
N ALA A 31 6.99 7.38 -18.97
CA ALA A 31 7.90 6.69 -18.06
C ALA A 31 7.86 7.31 -16.65
N ASP A 32 7.86 8.65 -16.55
CA ASP A 32 7.75 9.36 -15.26
C ASP A 32 6.42 9.02 -14.56
N LEU A 33 5.33 8.98 -15.31
CA LEU A 33 4.02 8.57 -14.80
C LEU A 33 4.06 7.14 -14.23
N SER A 34 4.63 6.21 -14.99
CA SER A 34 4.75 4.80 -14.58
C SER A 34 5.60 4.64 -13.31
N ASN A 35 6.71 5.38 -13.22
CA ASN A 35 7.58 5.37 -12.05
C ASN A 35 6.87 5.88 -10.79
N ILE A 36 6.15 7.00 -10.88
CA ILE A 36 5.39 7.56 -9.76
C ILE A 36 4.27 6.61 -9.33
N LEU A 37 3.55 6.02 -10.28
CA LEU A 37 2.52 5.03 -9.97
C LEU A 37 3.10 3.80 -9.25
N ASN A 38 4.26 3.31 -9.70
CA ASN A 38 4.93 2.19 -9.05
C ASN A 38 5.36 2.54 -7.61
N GLN A 39 5.90 3.75 -7.39
CA GLN A 39 6.23 4.24 -6.04
C GLN A 39 4.99 4.45 -5.15
N PHE A 40 3.90 4.96 -5.72
CA PHE A 40 2.65 5.13 -4.98
C PHE A 40 2.07 3.78 -4.53
N VAL A 41 2.09 2.78 -5.41
CA VAL A 41 1.70 1.41 -5.08
C VAL A 41 2.60 0.84 -3.99
N LYS A 42 3.94 1.04 -4.07
CA LYS A 42 4.89 0.64 -3.01
C LYS A 42 4.45 1.17 -1.65
N MET A 43 4.32 2.50 -1.55
CA MET A 43 4.01 3.17 -0.29
C MET A 43 2.67 2.72 0.27
N THR A 44 1.67 2.53 -0.61
CA THR A 44 0.34 2.06 -0.21
C THR A 44 0.40 0.64 0.35
N VAL A 45 1.13 -0.26 -0.32
CA VAL A 45 1.30 -1.66 0.13
C VAL A 45 2.05 -1.71 1.47
N GLU A 46 3.16 -0.97 1.61
CA GLU A 46 3.93 -0.93 2.86
C GLU A 46 3.13 -0.35 4.02
N ALA A 47 2.37 0.73 3.78
CA ALA A 47 1.49 1.32 4.79
C ALA A 47 0.41 0.33 5.23
N ALA A 48 -0.19 -0.39 4.28
CA ALA A 48 -1.24 -1.35 4.58
C ALA A 48 -0.71 -2.58 5.34
N LEU A 49 0.46 -3.10 4.97
CA LEU A 49 1.15 -4.14 5.75
C LEU A 49 1.53 -3.64 7.16
N GLY A 50 1.91 -2.37 7.29
CA GLY A 50 2.15 -1.73 8.58
C GLY A 50 0.91 -1.70 9.47
N ALA A 51 -0.24 -1.37 8.89
CA ALA A 51 -1.54 -1.39 9.59
C ALA A 51 -1.96 -2.82 9.98
N GLU A 52 -1.74 -3.81 9.11
CA GLU A 52 -1.95 -5.22 9.44
C GLU A 52 -1.05 -5.65 10.62
N MET A 53 0.21 -5.23 10.64
CA MET A 53 1.14 -5.51 11.75
C MET A 53 0.70 -4.85 13.06
N GLU A 54 0.16 -3.61 13.01
CA GLU A 54 -0.44 -2.96 14.17
C GLU A 54 -1.63 -3.74 14.72
N HIS A 55 -2.50 -4.21 13.83
CA HIS A 55 -3.62 -5.06 14.22
C HIS A 55 -3.18 -6.41 14.78
N HIS A 56 -2.20 -7.08 14.15
CA HIS A 56 -1.64 -8.37 14.59
C HIS A 56 -1.03 -8.29 15.99
N LEU A 57 -0.27 -7.24 16.27
CA LEU A 57 0.37 -7.05 17.57
C LEU A 57 -0.56 -6.42 18.61
N GLY A 58 -1.65 -5.78 18.18
CA GLY A 58 -2.58 -5.05 19.05
C GLY A 58 -2.06 -3.69 19.54
N TYR A 59 -0.96 -3.18 18.97
CA TYR A 59 -0.39 -1.89 19.36
C TYR A 59 0.40 -1.20 18.22
N ALA A 60 0.38 0.13 18.27
CA ALA A 60 1.04 1.00 17.30
C ALA A 60 2.58 0.89 17.34
N LYS A 61 3.26 1.30 16.26
CA LYS A 61 4.72 1.34 16.26
C LYS A 61 5.24 2.23 17.42
N SER A 62 6.20 1.71 18.18
CA SER A 62 6.83 2.38 19.34
C SER A 62 5.90 2.65 20.54
N ALA A 63 4.69 2.07 20.57
CA ALA A 63 3.77 2.20 21.70
C ALA A 63 4.33 1.47 22.94
N THR A 64 4.12 2.06 24.12
CA THR A 64 4.55 1.51 25.42
C THR A 64 3.85 0.20 25.77
N GLU A 65 2.62 0.04 25.28
CA GLU A 65 1.72 -1.10 25.42
C GLU A 65 2.35 -2.40 24.88
N GLY A 66 3.29 -2.28 23.93
CA GLY A 66 4.02 -3.42 23.40
C GLY A 66 5.07 -4.00 24.35
N ARG A 67 5.48 -3.27 25.41
CA ARG A 67 6.53 -3.74 26.33
C ARG A 67 6.01 -4.90 27.18
N GLY A 68 6.67 -6.04 27.10
CA GLY A 68 6.29 -7.24 27.87
C GLY A 68 5.10 -8.01 27.31
N SER A 69 4.61 -7.66 26.12
CA SER A 69 3.49 -8.35 25.45
C SER A 69 3.84 -9.75 24.89
N GLY A 70 5.09 -10.18 25.00
CA GLY A 70 5.57 -11.48 24.54
C GLY A 70 5.94 -11.55 23.05
N ASN A 71 5.33 -10.71 22.20
CA ASN A 71 5.72 -10.56 20.79
C ASN A 71 6.05 -9.10 20.48
N SER A 72 6.90 -8.86 19.48
CA SER A 72 7.26 -7.50 19.07
C SER A 72 7.71 -7.41 17.63
N ARG A 73 7.70 -6.20 17.06
CA ARG A 73 8.24 -5.96 15.73
C ARG A 73 9.74 -6.29 15.70
N ASN A 74 10.16 -7.01 14.67
CA ASN A 74 11.55 -7.43 14.45
C ASN A 74 12.07 -6.96 13.08
N GLY A 75 11.93 -5.65 12.85
CA GLY A 75 12.36 -5.00 11.62
C GLY A 75 11.52 -5.37 10.39
N PHE A 76 12.17 -5.33 9.24
CA PHE A 76 11.56 -5.57 7.93
C PHE A 76 12.34 -6.61 7.15
N SER A 77 11.70 -7.24 6.16
CA SER A 77 12.36 -8.10 5.19
C SER A 77 12.06 -7.66 3.77
N PRO A 78 13.08 -7.61 2.89
CA PRO A 78 12.90 -7.18 1.52
C PRO A 78 12.10 -8.22 0.75
N LYS A 79 11.22 -7.74 -0.13
CA LYS A 79 10.46 -8.57 -1.05
C LYS A 79 10.25 -7.82 -2.36
N THR A 80 10.54 -8.47 -3.48
CA THR A 80 10.29 -7.89 -4.80
C THR A 80 8.98 -8.43 -5.35
N LEU A 81 8.03 -7.52 -5.59
CA LEU A 81 6.76 -7.82 -6.25
C LEU A 81 6.85 -7.41 -7.72
N THR A 82 6.09 -8.10 -8.58
CA THR A 82 5.85 -7.66 -9.96
C THR A 82 4.48 -6.99 -10.02
N SER A 83 4.47 -5.72 -10.43
CA SER A 83 3.26 -4.94 -10.71
C SER A 83 3.10 -4.75 -12.22
N GLN A 84 1.97 -4.18 -12.65
CA GLN A 84 1.75 -3.78 -14.05
C GLN A 84 2.68 -2.64 -14.51
N TYR A 85 3.30 -1.94 -13.57
CA TYR A 85 4.21 -0.82 -13.82
C TYR A 85 5.70 -1.21 -13.69
N GLY A 86 6.00 -2.49 -13.42
CA GLY A 86 7.36 -3.01 -13.32
C GLY A 86 7.64 -3.73 -12.01
N GLU A 87 8.93 -3.89 -11.71
CA GLU A 87 9.38 -4.46 -10.43
C GLU A 87 9.17 -3.47 -9.28
N LEU A 88 8.75 -4.00 -8.14
CA LEU A 88 8.32 -3.26 -6.97
C LEU A 88 9.01 -3.83 -5.73
N PRO A 89 10.20 -3.33 -5.38
CA PRO A 89 10.88 -3.72 -4.14
C PRO A 89 10.17 -3.07 -2.94
N ILE A 90 9.62 -3.90 -2.06
CA ILE A 90 8.92 -3.50 -0.84
C ILE A 90 9.63 -4.01 0.42
N GLU A 91 9.39 -3.34 1.53
CA GLU A 91 9.79 -3.77 2.88
C GLU A 91 8.58 -4.35 3.63
N THR A 92 8.62 -5.66 3.91
CA THR A 92 7.56 -6.35 4.64
C THR A 92 7.85 -6.36 6.14
N PRO A 93 6.92 -5.92 7.02
CA PRO A 93 7.15 -5.92 8.45
C PRO A 93 7.17 -7.35 8.99
N ARG A 94 7.94 -7.57 10.05
CA ARG A 94 8.02 -8.85 10.74
C ARG A 94 7.80 -8.71 12.23
N ASP A 95 7.26 -9.76 12.83
CA ASP A 95 7.23 -9.94 14.27
C ASP A 95 8.37 -10.86 14.74
N ARG A 96 8.59 -10.91 16.05
CA ARG A 96 9.69 -11.65 16.67
C ARG A 96 9.41 -13.14 16.73
N ASN A 97 8.15 -13.51 16.90
CA ASN A 97 7.73 -14.91 16.96
C ASN A 97 7.61 -15.54 15.55
N GLY A 98 7.47 -14.72 14.50
CA GLY A 98 7.32 -15.20 13.13
C GLY A 98 5.89 -15.62 12.77
N ASP A 99 4.92 -15.26 13.61
CA ASP A 99 3.51 -15.66 13.49
C ASP A 99 2.71 -14.67 12.65
N PHE A 100 3.29 -13.54 12.23
CA PHE A 100 2.61 -12.57 11.37
C PHE A 100 2.26 -13.19 10.01
N ASP A 101 0.97 -13.19 9.64
CA ASP A 101 0.47 -13.70 8.37
C ASP A 101 -0.30 -12.62 7.59
N PRO A 102 0.37 -11.88 6.69
CA PRO A 102 -0.23 -10.73 5.97
C PRO A 102 -1.27 -11.16 4.94
N ILE A 103 -2.34 -10.36 4.81
CA ILE A 103 -3.48 -10.67 3.93
C ILE A 103 -3.31 -9.96 2.58
N ILE A 104 -2.94 -8.68 2.58
CA ILE A 104 -2.81 -7.87 1.36
C ILE A 104 -1.71 -8.39 0.43
N VAL A 105 -0.59 -8.82 1.01
CA VAL A 105 0.50 -9.49 0.27
C VAL A 105 0.93 -10.74 1.02
N GLN A 106 0.36 -11.88 0.63
CA GLN A 106 0.60 -13.16 1.31
C GLN A 106 2.07 -13.60 1.27
N LYS A 107 2.45 -14.45 2.22
CA LYS A 107 3.77 -15.11 2.21
C LYS A 107 3.98 -15.84 0.87
N GLY A 108 5.16 -15.66 0.27
CA GLY A 108 5.49 -16.24 -1.04
C GLY A 108 4.82 -15.59 -2.27
N GLN A 109 3.81 -14.73 -2.11
CA GLN A 109 3.19 -14.03 -3.24
C GLN A 109 4.18 -13.05 -3.89
N THR A 110 4.51 -13.23 -5.17
CA THR A 110 5.45 -12.38 -5.91
C THR A 110 4.79 -11.45 -6.93
N ARG A 111 3.47 -11.56 -7.15
CA ARG A 111 2.76 -10.76 -8.15
C ARG A 111 1.56 -10.05 -7.54
N LEU A 112 1.42 -8.76 -7.86
CA LEU A 112 0.22 -7.99 -7.58
C LEU A 112 -0.66 -8.04 -8.82
N THR A 113 -1.61 -8.97 -8.84
CA THR A 113 -2.62 -9.04 -9.91
C THR A 113 -3.87 -8.31 -9.44
N VAL A 114 -4.38 -7.40 -10.27
CA VAL A 114 -5.74 -6.89 -10.11
C VAL A 114 -6.67 -8.03 -10.51
N SER A 115 -6.97 -8.92 -9.58
CA SER A 115 -8.08 -9.86 -9.74
C SER A 115 -9.36 -9.04 -9.60
N VAL A 116 -9.83 -8.48 -10.72
CA VAL A 116 -11.25 -8.17 -10.88
C VAL A 116 -11.97 -9.46 -10.52
N VAL A 117 -12.79 -9.42 -9.47
CA VAL A 117 -13.69 -10.51 -9.09
C VAL A 117 -14.24 -11.11 -10.37
N LYS A 118 -13.85 -12.35 -10.67
CA LYS A 118 -14.36 -13.08 -11.83
C LYS A 118 -15.85 -13.23 -11.56
N SER A 119 -16.67 -12.42 -12.22
CA SER A 119 -18.12 -12.53 -12.17
C SER A 119 -18.49 -13.99 -12.46
N PRO A 120 -19.25 -14.68 -11.59
CA PRO A 120 -19.73 -16.01 -11.91
C PRO A 120 -20.57 -15.90 -13.18
N ARG A 121 -20.29 -16.77 -14.15
CA ARG A 121 -21.11 -16.93 -15.35
C ARG A 121 -22.47 -17.49 -14.97
#